data_AF-A0A8J8KV62-F1
#
_entry.id   AF-A0A8J8KV62-F1
#
_cell.length_a   1.000
_cell.length_b   1.000
_cell.length_c   1.000
_cell.angle_alpha   90.00
_cell.angle_beta   90.00
_cell.angle_gamma   90.00
#
_symmetry.space_group_name_H-M   'P 1'
#
loop_
_entity.id
_entity.type
_entity.pdbx_description
1 polymer ?
#
loop_
_entity_poly.entity_id
_entity_poly.type
_entity_poly.pdbx_seq_one_letter_code
_entity_poly.pdbx_strand_id
1 'polypeptide(L)'
;MNRSLFWTTFATVFLAEVGDKTQLAAMTATVRSGQVWTVFLAASAALVCATAIGVAVGGILFKYIPEAAIKWAAGTAFIAVGLWVLIKG
;
A
#
# COMPACT_ATOMS: atom_id res chain seq x y z
N MET A 1 -13.13 -11.25 16.53
CA MET A 1 -12.03 -10.46 15.95
C MET A 1 -10.72 -10.98 16.51
N ASN A 2 -9.84 -11.54 15.67
CA ASN A 2 -8.59 -12.12 16.15
C ASN A 2 -7.58 -10.99 16.42
N ARG A 3 -7.40 -10.63 17.70
CA ARG A 3 -6.59 -9.47 18.11
C ARG A 3 -5.13 -9.59 17.68
N SER A 4 -4.60 -10.81 17.61
CA SER A 4 -3.24 -11.07 17.14
C SER A 4 -3.07 -10.72 15.66
N LEU A 5 -4.01 -11.12 14.79
CA LEU A 5 -3.97 -10.78 13.36
C LEU A 5 -3.98 -9.27 13.13
N PHE A 6 -4.84 -8.54 13.84
CA PHE A 6 -4.90 -7.08 13.73
C PHE A 6 -3.54 -6.43 14.00
N TRP A 7 -2.91 -6.76 15.13
CA TRP A 7 -1.64 -6.14 15.52
C TRP A 7 -0.48 -6.56 14.62
N THR A 8 -0.43 -7.82 14.18
CA THR A 8 0.61 -8.27 13.24
C THR A 8 0.47 -7.54 11.90
N THR A 9 -0.73 -7.51 11.31
CA THR A 9 -0.94 -6.81 10.04
C THR A 9 -0.67 -5.32 10.16
N PHE A 10 -1.14 -4.68 11.24
CA PHE A 10 -0.85 -3.27 11.50
C PHE A 10 0.66 -3.01 11.59
N ALA A 11 1.38 -3.78 12.41
CA ALA A 11 2.81 -3.59 12.59
C ALA A 11 3.59 -3.81 11.28
N THR A 12 3.26 -4.86 10.52
CA THR A 12 3.93 -5.15 9.25
C THR A 12 3.67 -4.06 8.21
N VAL A 13 2.42 -3.64 8.02
CA VAL A 13 2.08 -2.59 7.06
C VAL A 13 2.66 -1.25 7.49
N PHE A 14 2.55 -0.90 8.77
CA PHE A 14 3.13 0.32 9.31
C PHE A 14 4.63 0.39 9.05
N LEU A 15 5.39 -0.65 9.39
CA LEU A 15 6.83 -0.70 9.14
C LEU A 15 7.17 -0.62 7.64
N ALA A 16 6.36 -1.27 6.79
CA ALA A 16 6.59 -1.26 5.34
C ALA A 16 6.36 0.12 4.71
N GLU A 17 5.45 0.92 5.26
CA GLU A 17 5.07 2.24 4.74
C GLU A 17 5.90 3.39 5.34
N VAL A 18 6.64 3.17 6.43
CA VAL A 18 7.47 4.23 7.05
C VAL A 18 8.57 4.67 6.10
N GLY A 19 8.59 5.97 5.76
CA GLY A 19 9.61 6.57 4.90
C GLY A 19 9.36 6.40 3.41
N ASP A 20 8.16 5.96 2.99
CA ASP A 20 7.83 5.84 1.58
C ASP A 20 7.71 7.21 0.87
N LYS A 21 7.83 7.18 -0.46
CA LYS A 21 7.62 8.31 -1.39
C LYS A 21 6.28 9.01 -1.17
N THR A 22 5.22 8.28 -0.79
CA THR A 22 3.93 8.87 -0.45
C THR A 22 4.01 9.84 0.74
N GLN A 23 4.86 9.57 1.73
CA GLN A 23 5.08 10.46 2.87
C GLN A 23 5.82 11.73 2.46
N LEU A 24 6.83 11.63 1.60
CA LEU A 24 7.53 12.79 1.03
C LEU A 24 6.57 13.66 0.19
N ALA A 25 5.66 13.04 -0.57
CA ALA A 25 4.62 13.75 -1.31
C ALA A 25 3.64 14.49 -0.37
N ALA A 26 3.22 13.85 0.72
CA ALA A 26 2.36 14.48 1.72
C ALA A 26 3.07 15.64 2.44
N MET A 27 4.36 15.49 2.79
CA MET A 27 5.16 16.55 3.38
C MET A 27 5.29 17.75 2.44
N THR A 28 5.62 17.53 1.17
CA THR A 28 5.74 18.61 0.18
C THR A 28 4.40 19.30 -0.10
N ALA A 29 3.30 18.55 -0.19
CA ALA A 29 1.95 19.11 -0.30
C ALA A 29 1.56 19.95 0.92
N THR A 30 1.96 19.52 2.12
CA THR A 30 1.74 20.26 3.37
C THR A 30 2.52 21.58 3.37
N VAL A 31 3.81 21.55 3.00
CA VAL A 31 4.66 22.75 2.91
C VAL A 31 4.09 23.75 1.88
N ARG A 32 3.56 23.27 0.75
CA ARG A 32 3.03 24.13 -0.31
C ARG A 32 1.65 24.72 0.00
N SER A 33 0.79 24.00 0.71
CA SER A 33 -0.58 24.45 1.02
C SER A 33 -0.70 25.17 2.36
N GLY A 34 0.21 24.91 3.30
CA GLY A 34 0.10 25.34 4.69
C GLY A 34 -1.00 24.64 5.49
N GLN A 35 -1.74 23.69 4.89
CA GLN A 35 -2.93 23.06 5.48
C GLN A 35 -2.65 21.62 5.95
N VAL A 36 -1.97 21.50 7.10
CA VAL A 36 -1.56 20.21 7.68
C VAL A 36 -2.72 19.23 7.83
N TRP A 37 -3.84 19.67 8.42
CA TRP A 37 -4.98 18.79 8.68
C TRP A 37 -5.69 18.32 7.41
N THR A 38 -5.82 19.20 6.42
CA THR A 38 -6.44 18.85 5.13
C THR A 38 -5.61 17.79 4.41
N VAL A 39 -4.29 17.98 4.32
CA VAL A 39 -3.39 17.05 3.65
C VAL A 39 -3.33 15.71 4.40
N PHE A 40 -3.27 15.75 5.74
CA PHE A 40 -3.29 14.55 6.56
C PHE A 40 -4.57 13.72 6.35
N LEU A 41 -5.75 14.36 6.41
CA LEU A 41 -7.03 13.67 6.23
C LEU A 41 -7.18 13.12 4.81
N ALA A 42 -6.79 13.89 3.80
CA ALA A 42 -6.85 13.46 2.40
C ALA A 42 -5.93 12.26 2.13
N ALA A 43 -4.67 12.32 2.57
CA ALA A 43 -3.72 11.22 2.41
C ALA A 43 -4.16 9.97 3.19
N SER A 44 -4.65 10.15 4.42
CA SER A 44 -5.16 9.05 5.25
C SER A 44 -6.39 8.39 4.62
N ALA A 45 -7.35 9.19 4.12
CA ALA A 45 -8.53 8.69 3.42
C ALA A 45 -8.15 7.94 2.14
N ALA A 46 -7.21 8.48 1.36
CA ALA A 46 -6.72 7.81 0.16
C ALA A 46 -6.09 6.44 0.47
N LEU A 47 -5.25 6.37 1.52
CA LEU A 47 -4.63 5.11 1.95
C LEU A 47 -5.68 4.09 2.41
N VAL A 48 -6.61 4.50 3.28
CA VAL A 48 -7.70 3.63 3.75
C VAL A 48 -8.54 3.11 2.59
N CYS A 49 -8.91 3.97 1.64
CA CYS A 49 -9.67 3.56 0.46
C CYS A 49 -8.89 2.59 -0.42
N ALA A 50 -7.61 2.88 -0.70
CA ALA A 50 -6.76 2.02 -1.52
C ALA A 50 -6.59 0.63 -0.87
N THR A 51 -6.31 0.58 0.43
CA THR A 51 -6.21 -0.69 1.17
C THR A 51 -7.55 -1.43 1.21
N ALA A 52 -8.67 -0.74 1.44
CA ALA A 52 -9.99 -1.35 1.46
C ALA A 52 -10.35 -1.99 0.11
N ILE A 53 -10.08 -1.30 -0.99
CA ILE A 53 -10.27 -1.82 -2.35
C ILE A 53 -9.35 -3.03 -2.57
N GLY A 54 -8.07 -2.92 -2.22
CA GLY A 54 -7.10 -4.01 -2.38
C GLY A 54 -7.49 -5.28 -1.63
N VAL A 55 -7.93 -5.15 -0.38
CA VAL A 55 -8.37 -6.30 0.44
C VAL A 55 -9.68 -6.88 -0.08
N ALA A 56 -10.65 -6.05 -0.48
CA ALA A 56 -11.92 -6.52 -1.04
C ALA A 56 -11.72 -7.30 -2.34
N VAL A 57 -10.95 -6.72 -3.27
CA VAL A 57 -10.62 -7.35 -4.56
C VAL A 57 -9.79 -8.61 -4.36
N GLY A 58 -8.77 -8.56 -3.48
CA GLY A 58 -7.96 -9.71 -3.12
C GLY A 58 -8.81 -10.86 -2.58
N GLY A 59 -9.69 -10.58 -1.62
CA GLY A 59 -10.59 -11.58 -1.03
C GLY A 59 -11.53 -12.23 -2.05
N ILE A 60 -11.95 -11.49 -3.08
CA ILE A 60 -12.74 -12.05 -4.19
C ILE A 60 -11.84 -12.89 -5.11
N LEU A 61 -10.67 -12.40 -5.50
CA LEU A 61 -9.74 -13.13 -6.38
C LEU A 61 -9.35 -14.49 -5.80
N PHE A 62 -9.06 -14.56 -4.50
CA PHE A 62 -8.69 -15.80 -3.82
C PHE A 62 -9.79 -16.87 -3.85
N LYS A 63 -11.05 -16.52 -4.14
CA LYS A 63 -12.13 -17.51 -4.33
C LYS A 63 -12.11 -18.19 -5.69
N TYR A 64 -11.56 -17.52 -6.72
CA TYR A 64 -11.61 -17.99 -8.10
C TYR A 64 -10.25 -18.45 -8.62
N ILE A 65 -9.16 -17.98 -8.02
CA ILE A 65 -7.79 -18.22 -8.49
C ILE A 65 -7.00 -18.90 -7.35
N PRO A 66 -6.28 -20.00 -7.64
CA PRO A 66 -5.44 -20.65 -6.64
C PRO A 66 -4.35 -19.72 -6.12
N GLU A 67 -4.12 -19.74 -4.80
CA GLU A 67 -3.16 -18.88 -4.11
C GLU A 67 -1.76 -18.93 -4.72
N ALA A 68 -1.32 -20.10 -5.17
CA ALA A 68 -0.02 -20.28 -5.81
C ALA A 68 0.13 -19.43 -7.09
N ALA A 69 -0.92 -19.34 -7.91
CA ALA A 69 -0.91 -18.55 -9.14
C ALA A 69 -0.82 -17.06 -8.83
N ILE A 70 -1.55 -16.59 -7.81
CA ILE A 70 -1.51 -15.19 -7.36
C ILE A 70 -0.11 -14.84 -6.84
N LYS A 71 0.51 -15.71 -6.04
CA LYS A 71 1.88 -15.49 -5.51
C LYS A 71 2.92 -15.39 -6.63
N TRP A 72 2.89 -16.31 -7.59
CA TRP A 72 3.80 -16.28 -8.73
C TRP A 72 3.58 -15.03 -9.59
N ALA A 73 2.33 -14.69 -9.91
CA ALA A 73 2.02 -13.50 -10.69
C ALA A 73 2.48 -12.21 -9.98
N ALA A 74 2.22 -12.08 -8.69
CA ALA A 74 2.65 -10.92 -7.90
C ALA A 74 4.18 -10.83 -7.84
N GLY A 75 4.88 -11.94 -7.58
CA GLY A 75 6.35 -11.98 -7.55
C GLY A 75 6.98 -11.60 -8.89
N THR A 76 6.49 -12.17 -10.00
CA THR A 76 6.98 -11.82 -11.35
C THR A 76 6.72 -10.36 -11.68
N ALA A 77 5.53 -9.83 -11.37
CA ALA A 77 5.23 -8.42 -11.56
C ALA A 77 6.16 -7.52 -10.74
N PHE A 78 6.45 -7.89 -9.48
CA PHE A 78 7.36 -7.14 -8.61
C PHE A 78 8.80 -7.11 -9.16
N ILE A 79 9.30 -8.25 -9.65
CA ILE A 79 10.62 -8.32 -10.30
C ILE A 79 10.64 -7.50 -11.58
N ALA A 80 9.60 -7.58 -12.41
CA ALA A 80 9.50 -6.82 -13.66
C ALA A 80 9.52 -5.31 -13.40
N VAL A 81 8.72 -4.83 -12.44
CA VAL A 81 8.71 -3.42 -12.03
C VAL A 81 10.06 -3.03 -11.42
N GLY A 82 10.64 -3.87 -10.57
CA GLY A 82 11.96 -3.64 -9.97
C GLY A 82 13.06 -3.48 -11.03
N LEU A 83 13.12 -4.37 -12.02
CA LEU A 83 14.04 -4.27 -13.16
C LEU A 83 13.79 -3.01 -13.98
N TRP A 84 12.53 -2.67 -14.22
CA TRP A 84 12.19 -1.47 -14.97
C TRP A 84 12.65 -0.19 -14.27
N VAL A 85 12.43 -0.11 -12.95
CA VAL A 85 12.93 1.00 -12.12
C VAL A 85 14.46 1.01 -12.09
N LEU A 86 15.14 -0.14 -12.04
CA LEU A 86 16.60 -0.20 -12.05
C LEU A 86 17.22 0.30 -13.36
N ILE A 87 16.57 0.02 -14.50
CA ILE A 87 17.09 0.37 -15.83
C ILE A 87 16.76 1.83 -16.19
N LYS A 88 15.60 2.34 -15.75
CA LYS A 88 15.01 3.60 -16.25
C LYS A 88 14.84 4.68 -15.17
N GLY A 89 15.00 4.33 -13.90
CA GLY A 89 15.07 5.26 -12.77
C GLY A 89 16.50 5.64 -12.45
#